data_AF-A0A2V9HJ37-F1
#
_entry.id   AF-A0A2V9HJ37-F1
#
_cell.length_a   1.000
_cell.length_b   1.000
_cell.length_c   1.000
_cell.angle_alpha   90.00
_cell.angle_beta   90.00
_cell.angle_gamma   90.00
#
_symmetry.space_group_name_H-M   'P 1'
#
loop_
_entity.id
_entity.type
_entity.pdbx_description
1 polymer ?
#
loop_
_entity_poly.entity_id
_entity_poly.type
_entity_poly.pdbx_seq_one_letter_code
_entity_poly.pdbx_strand_id
1 'polypeptide(L)'
;MTEKAGLTGTAQNYYPMGVAVGDYDNDGFEDIYVTGYGGNMLYHNNGDGTFTDVTKRTGVVAGGWSASAGFFDYHNDGNLDLFVTRYVDWSFRNNRYCGEQKPGFAGLLSPRQFQGRHKHPQSQ
;
A
#
# COMPACT_ATOMS: atom_id res chain seq x y z
N MET A 1 -9.42 24.17 2.36
CA MET A 1 -10.17 22.96 1.99
C MET A 1 -9.53 21.72 2.64
N THR A 2 -8.28 21.39 2.33
CA THR A 2 -7.58 20.18 2.81
C THR A 2 -7.36 20.11 4.33
N GLU A 3 -6.98 21.22 4.98
CA GLU A 3 -6.90 21.29 6.46
C GLU A 3 -8.26 21.11 7.11
N LYS A 4 -9.32 21.69 6.54
CA LYS A 4 -10.69 21.56 7.04
C LYS A 4 -11.20 20.11 6.89
N ALA A 5 -10.71 19.39 5.88
CA ALA A 5 -11.05 17.99 5.66
C ALA A 5 -10.26 17.00 6.53
N GLY A 6 -9.23 17.44 7.27
CA GLY A 6 -8.40 16.55 8.10
C GLY A 6 -7.38 15.70 7.34
N LEU A 7 -7.18 15.95 6.04
CA LEU A 7 -6.25 15.21 5.18
C LEU A 7 -4.82 15.78 5.27
N THR A 8 -4.23 15.75 6.46
CA THR A 8 -2.88 16.28 6.71
C THR A 8 -1.87 15.15 6.81
N GLY A 9 -1.57 14.49 5.70
CA GLY A 9 -0.54 13.45 5.66
C GLY A 9 0.86 14.06 5.63
N THR A 10 1.61 14.03 6.75
CA THR A 10 3.03 14.47 6.76
C THR A 10 3.90 13.63 7.69
N ALA A 11 4.07 12.35 7.37
CA ALA A 11 5.28 11.64 7.79
C ALA A 11 6.45 12.11 6.90
N GLN A 12 7.54 12.57 7.50
CA GLN A 12 8.80 12.85 6.79
C GLN A 12 9.20 11.59 6.00
N ASN A 13 9.34 11.70 4.67
CA ASN A 13 9.57 10.61 3.70
C ASN A 13 8.34 9.78 3.24
N TYR A 14 7.12 10.30 3.38
CA TYR A 14 5.93 9.71 2.76
C TYR A 14 5.80 10.09 1.28
N TYR A 15 5.54 9.11 0.40
CA TYR A 15 5.28 9.34 -1.03
C TYR A 15 4.01 8.57 -1.46
N PRO A 16 2.87 9.25 -1.64
CA PRO A 16 1.61 8.60 -2.02
C PRO A 16 1.67 8.10 -3.46
N MET A 17 1.08 6.91 -3.71
CA MET A 17 1.12 6.20 -5.00
C MET A 17 -0.26 6.02 -5.61
N GLY A 18 -1.25 5.65 -4.80
CA GLY A 18 -2.59 5.32 -5.28
C GLY A 18 -3.64 5.41 -4.18
N VAL A 19 -4.89 5.51 -4.60
CA VAL A 19 -6.07 5.66 -3.74
C VAL A 19 -7.07 4.54 -4.02
N ALA A 20 -7.70 4.03 -2.97
CA ALA A 20 -8.89 3.19 -3.03
C ALA A 20 -10.00 3.84 -2.18
N VAL A 21 -11.24 3.71 -2.64
CA VAL A 21 -12.41 4.27 -1.99
C VAL A 21 -13.40 3.13 -1.74
N GLY A 22 -13.96 3.08 -0.53
CA GLY A 22 -14.93 2.07 -0.12
C GLY A 22 -15.39 2.32 1.31
N ASP A 23 -16.64 1.97 1.60
CA ASP A 23 -17.26 2.03 2.93
C ASP A 23 -16.80 0.79 3.73
N TYR A 24 -15.68 0.91 4.46
CA TYR A 24 -15.03 -0.27 5.07
C TYR A 24 -15.70 -0.67 6.38
N ASP A 25 -16.43 0.23 7.03
CA ASP A 25 -17.13 -0.01 8.30
C ASP A 25 -18.67 -0.01 8.19
N ASN A 26 -19.19 0.01 6.94
CA ASN A 26 -20.61 -0.09 6.61
C ASN A 26 -21.47 0.98 7.28
N ASP A 27 -20.93 2.19 7.40
CA ASP A 27 -21.61 3.32 8.03
C ASP A 27 -22.40 4.18 7.02
N GLY A 28 -22.29 3.87 5.73
CA GLY A 28 -22.96 4.55 4.63
C GLY A 28 -22.17 5.72 4.04
N PHE A 29 -20.92 5.92 4.47
CA PHE A 29 -20.03 6.95 3.95
C PHE A 29 -18.76 6.34 3.35
N GLU A 30 -18.37 6.78 2.15
CA GLU A 30 -17.17 6.23 1.54
C GLU A 30 -15.89 6.73 2.22
N ASP A 31 -15.05 5.79 2.64
CA ASP A 31 -13.74 6.05 3.24
C ASP A 31 -12.63 6.07 2.20
N ILE A 32 -11.44 6.55 2.60
CA ILE A 32 -10.29 6.70 1.70
C ILE A 32 -9.09 5.94 2.23
N TYR A 33 -8.60 4.99 1.43
CA TYR A 33 -7.31 4.34 1.65
C TYR A 33 -6.24 4.89 0.69
N VAL A 34 -5.12 5.34 1.23
CA VAL A 34 -3.99 5.87 0.46
C VAL A 34 -2.79 4.96 0.62
N THR A 35 -2.29 4.46 -0.51
CA THR A 35 -1.05 3.67 -0.58
C THR A 35 0.15 4.59 -0.78
N GLY A 36 1.31 4.21 -0.25
CA GLY A 36 2.53 4.96 -0.49
C GLY A 36 3.82 4.23 -0.12
N TYR A 37 4.92 4.94 -0.35
CA TYR A 37 6.21 4.63 0.27
C TYR A 37 6.28 5.29 1.65
N GLY A 38 6.75 4.54 2.65
CA GLY A 38 6.88 5.01 4.03
C GLY A 38 5.64 4.81 4.89
N GLY A 39 4.56 4.25 4.34
CA GLY A 39 3.32 4.00 5.05
C GLY A 39 2.12 3.88 4.11
N ASN A 40 1.03 3.35 4.63
CA ASN A 40 -0.31 3.52 4.05
C ASN A 40 -1.15 4.33 5.05
N MET A 41 -2.22 4.96 4.59
CA MET A 41 -3.15 5.72 5.42
C MET A 41 -4.59 5.25 5.15
N LEU A 42 -5.40 5.12 6.19
CA LEU A 42 -6.84 4.94 6.09
C LEU A 42 -7.53 6.12 6.78
N TYR A 43 -8.37 6.82 6.02
CA TYR A 43 -9.14 7.96 6.46
C TYR A 43 -10.62 7.58 6.51
N HIS A 44 -11.19 7.61 7.70
CA HIS A 44 -12.61 7.37 7.91
C HIS A 44 -13.41 8.64 7.63
N ASN A 45 -14.48 8.54 6.85
CA ASN A 45 -15.35 9.66 6.53
C ASN A 45 -16.39 9.88 7.64
N ASN A 46 -16.34 11.04 8.31
CA ASN A 46 -17.24 11.30 9.43
C ASN A 46 -18.67 11.71 9.00
N GLY A 47 -18.97 11.72 7.69
CA GLY A 47 -20.28 12.07 7.14
C GLY A 47 -20.59 13.58 7.08
N ASP A 48 -19.71 14.43 7.59
CA ASP A 48 -19.85 15.89 7.64
C ASP A 48 -18.85 16.64 6.73
N GLY A 49 -18.21 15.90 5.82
CA GLY A 49 -17.16 16.40 4.93
C GLY A 49 -15.78 16.50 5.58
N THR A 50 -15.61 15.92 6.77
CA THR A 50 -14.31 15.75 7.43
C THR A 50 -13.90 14.28 7.50
N PHE A 51 -12.59 14.06 7.64
CA PHE A 51 -12.01 12.72 7.74
C PHE A 51 -11.17 12.56 9.00
N THR A 52 -11.20 11.35 9.56
CA THR A 52 -10.37 10.94 10.70
C THR A 52 -9.29 9.97 10.23
N ASP A 53 -8.01 10.21 10.56
CA ASP A 53 -6.95 9.20 10.35
C ASP A 53 -7.12 8.05 11.34
N VAL A 54 -7.43 6.87 10.80
CA VAL A 54 -7.72 5.65 11.56
C VAL A 54 -6.70 4.56 11.30
N THR A 55 -5.60 4.88 10.63
CA THR A 55 -4.59 3.94 10.15
C THR A 55 -4.04 3.07 11.28
N LYS A 56 -3.68 3.69 12.42
CA LYS A 56 -3.10 2.96 13.56
C LYS A 56 -4.13 2.07 14.26
N ARG A 57 -5.37 2.53 14.42
CA ARG A 57 -6.41 1.78 15.16
C ARG A 57 -6.91 0.56 14.38
N THR A 58 -6.89 0.62 13.04
CA THR A 58 -7.34 -0.46 12.15
C THR A 58 -6.24 -1.45 11.80
N GLY A 59 -4.99 -1.20 12.20
CA GLY A 59 -3.88 -2.12 11.98
C GLY A 59 -3.38 -2.18 10.52
N VAL A 60 -3.88 -1.32 9.64
CA VAL A 60 -3.49 -1.26 8.21
C VAL A 60 -2.17 -0.51 7.97
N VAL A 61 -1.46 -0.15 9.05
CA VAL A 61 -0.12 0.42 8.99
C VAL A 61 0.82 -0.58 8.33
N ALA A 62 1.50 -0.13 7.28
CA ALA A 62 2.44 -1.00 6.59
C ALA A 62 3.66 -0.23 6.06
N GLY A 63 4.86 -0.68 6.43
CA GLY A 63 6.13 -0.10 5.98
C GLY A 63 6.58 -0.59 4.60
N GLY A 64 7.53 0.10 3.97
CA GLY A 64 7.99 -0.23 2.61
C GLY A 64 7.15 0.47 1.55
N TRP A 65 6.91 -0.19 0.41
CA TRP A 65 6.26 0.41 -0.77
C TRP A 65 4.98 -0.34 -1.17
N SER A 66 3.84 0.34 -1.06
CA SER A 66 2.56 -0.10 -1.61
C SER A 66 2.27 0.60 -2.94
N ALA A 67 1.84 -0.14 -3.97
CA ALA A 67 1.64 0.40 -5.32
C ALA A 67 0.17 0.75 -5.62
N SER A 68 -0.76 -0.09 -5.19
CA SER A 68 -2.19 0.04 -5.44
C SER A 68 -2.98 -0.77 -4.43
N ALA A 69 -4.25 -0.41 -4.22
CA ALA A 69 -5.17 -1.12 -3.36
C ALA A 69 -6.58 -1.14 -3.97
N GLY A 70 -7.44 -2.04 -3.48
CA GLY A 70 -8.85 -2.08 -3.83
C GLY A 70 -9.67 -2.70 -2.71
N PHE A 71 -10.88 -2.18 -2.52
CA PHE A 71 -11.89 -2.75 -1.63
C PHE A 71 -12.81 -3.67 -2.41
N PHE A 72 -13.15 -4.84 -1.84
CA PHE A 72 -14.16 -5.75 -2.34
C PHE A 72 -14.59 -6.73 -1.24
N ASP A 73 -15.81 -7.24 -1.30
CA ASP A 73 -16.27 -8.29 -0.40
C ASP A 73 -15.77 -9.65 -0.89
N TYR A 74 -14.68 -10.16 -0.29
CA TYR A 74 -14.04 -11.40 -0.74
C TYR A 74 -14.85 -12.65 -0.39
N HIS A 75 -15.52 -12.61 0.75
CA HIS A 75 -16.13 -13.78 1.37
C HIS A 75 -17.66 -13.71 1.47
N ASN A 76 -18.23 -12.66 0.88
CA ASN A 76 -19.66 -12.41 0.74
C ASN A 76 -20.38 -12.31 2.09
N ASP A 77 -19.72 -11.68 3.08
CA ASP A 77 -20.28 -11.43 4.40
C ASP A 77 -20.91 -10.02 4.52
N GLY A 78 -20.81 -9.22 3.47
CA GLY A 78 -21.29 -7.85 3.41
C GLY A 78 -20.30 -6.81 3.94
N ASN A 79 -19.12 -7.20 4.43
CA ASN A 79 -18.06 -6.28 4.83
C ASN A 79 -16.99 -6.21 3.75
N LEU A 80 -16.53 -5.00 3.42
CA LEU A 80 -15.46 -4.85 2.42
C LEU A 80 -14.11 -5.29 2.97
N ASP A 81 -13.44 -6.18 2.24
CA ASP A 81 -12.05 -6.55 2.45
C ASP A 81 -11.11 -5.61 1.69
N LEU A 82 -9.91 -5.42 2.22
CA LEU A 82 -8.87 -4.58 1.62
C LEU A 82 -7.74 -5.41 1.04
N PHE A 83 -7.53 -5.33 -0.27
CA PHE A 83 -6.37 -5.91 -0.94
C PHE A 83 -5.35 -4.85 -1.30
N VAL A 84 -4.08 -5.07 -0.94
CA VAL A 84 -2.99 -4.11 -1.17
C VAL A 84 -1.85 -4.79 -1.93
N THR A 85 -1.55 -4.28 -3.12
CA THR A 85 -0.37 -4.68 -3.89
C THR A 85 0.85 -3.93 -3.39
N ARG A 86 1.93 -4.67 -3.14
CA ARG A 86 3.20 -4.13 -2.61
C ARG A 86 4.35 -4.48 -3.53
N TYR A 87 5.30 -3.56 -3.68
CA TYR A 87 6.56 -3.87 -4.34
C TYR A 87 7.43 -4.76 -3.44
N VAL A 88 8.37 -5.47 -4.07
CA VAL A 88 9.39 -6.27 -3.37
C VAL A 88 10.09 -5.46 -2.29
N ASP A 89 10.51 -6.15 -1.23
CA ASP A 89 11.31 -5.65 -0.11
C ASP A 89 12.51 -4.82 -0.59
N TRP A 90 12.27 -3.52 -0.75
CA TRP A 90 13.19 -2.54 -1.30
C TRP A 90 13.50 -1.51 -0.23
N SER A 91 14.80 -1.29 -0.01
CA SER A 91 15.30 -0.20 0.82
C SER A 91 16.59 0.32 0.21
N PHE A 92 17.03 1.52 0.59
CA PHE A 92 18.34 2.04 0.17
C PHE A 92 19.50 1.10 0.52
N ARG A 93 19.36 0.25 1.54
CA ARG A 93 20.34 -0.77 1.93
C ARG A 93 20.20 -2.09 1.15
N ASN A 94 18.98 -2.47 0.77
CA ASN A 94 18.68 -3.72 0.08
C ASN A 94 18.39 -3.54 -1.41
N ASN A 95 18.73 -2.38 -1.97
CA ASN A 95 18.56 -2.10 -3.40
C ASN A 95 19.44 -3.10 -4.17
N ARG A 96 18.82 -4.18 -4.68
CA ARG A 96 19.55 -5.17 -5.47
C ARG A 96 20.02 -4.45 -6.73
N TYR A 97 21.33 -4.36 -6.87
CA TYR A 97 21.93 -3.89 -8.11
C TYR A 97 21.63 -4.93 -9.19
N CYS A 98 20.88 -4.51 -10.20
CA CYS A 98 20.43 -5.38 -11.27
C CYS A 98 21.09 -4.96 -12.58
N GLY A 99 22.37 -5.23 -12.71
CA GLY A 99 23.15 -5.00 -13.91
C GLY A 99 24.47 -5.78 -13.84
N GLU A 100 25.16 -5.92 -14.97
CA GLU A 100 26.61 -6.20 -14.91
C GLU A 100 27.26 -5.06 -14.14
N GLN A 101 28.10 -5.35 -13.14
CA GLN A 101 28.88 -4.33 -12.43
C GLN A 101 29.97 -3.77 -13.36
N LYS A 102 29.58 -3.02 -14.39
CA LYS A 102 30.45 -2.28 -15.28
C LYS A 102 30.15 -0.79 -15.11
N PRO A 103 31.18 0.07 -14.99
CA PRO A 103 30.97 1.52 -14.94
C PRO A 103 30.13 1.98 -16.14
N GLY A 104 29.00 2.65 -15.88
CA GLY A 104 28.15 3.24 -16.92
C GLY A 104 26.99 2.38 -17.46
N PHE A 105 26.70 1.20 -16.89
CA PHE A 105 25.59 0.35 -17.32
C PHE A 105 24.48 0.25 -16.25
N ALA A 106 23.24 0.55 -16.63
CA ALA A 106 22.03 0.24 -15.85
C ALA A 106 21.24 -0.85 -16.59
N GLY A 107 21.15 -2.04 -16.00
CA GLY A 107 20.38 -3.16 -16.56
C GLY A 107 18.97 -3.24 -15.99
N LEU A 108 18.05 -3.86 -16.73
CA LEU A 108 16.77 -4.34 -16.22
C LEU A 108 16.92 -5.81 -15.79
N LEU A 109 16.22 -6.19 -14.73
CA LEU A 109 16.18 -7.56 -14.22
C LEU A 109 15.65 -8.54 -15.29
N SER A 110 16.50 -9.46 -15.71
CA SER A 110 16.06 -10.63 -16.46
C SER A 110 15.26 -11.58 -15.54
N PRO A 111 14.17 -12.21 -16.00
CA PRO A 111 13.44 -13.23 -15.24
C PRO A 111 14.32 -14.37 -14.72
N ARG A 112 15.51 -14.60 -15.31
CA ARG A 112 16.49 -15.61 -14.86
C ARG A 112 17.22 -15.22 -13.56
N GLN A 113 17.27 -13.94 -13.22
CA GLN A 113 17.95 -13.42 -12.02
C GLN A 113 16.97 -13.19 -10.86
N PHE A 114 15.67 -13.34 -11.10
CA PHE A 114 14.63 -13.21 -10.08
C PHE A 114 14.44 -14.54 -9.35
N GLN A 115 14.77 -14.58 -8.05
CA GLN A 115 14.37 -15.67 -7.15
C GLN A 115 13.13 -15.23 -6.37
N GLY A 116 11.97 -15.81 -6.71
CA GLY A 116 10.72 -15.58 -5.99
C GLY A 116 10.79 -16.13 -4.56
N ARG A 117 10.33 -15.33 -3.59
CA ARG A 117 10.11 -15.78 -2.20
C ARG A 117 8.80 -16.57 -2.17
N HIS A 118 8.81 -17.82 -2.59
CA HIS A 118 7.88 -18.90 -2.20
C HIS A 118 8.17 -20.10 -3.11
N LYS A 119 8.85 -21.12 -2.59
CA LYS A 119 8.82 -22.46 -3.19
C LYS A 119 7.72 -23.24 -2.46
N HIS A 120 6.64 -23.58 -3.15
CA HIS A 120 5.76 -24.65 -2.68
C HIS A 120 6.58 -25.95 -2.66
N PRO A 121 6.57 -26.74 -1.57
CA PRO A 121 7.14 -28.07 -1.60
C PRO A 121 6.29 -28.92 -2.55
N GLN A 122 6.91 -29.42 -3.62
CA GLN A 122 6.31 -30.49 -4.42
C GLN A 122 6.36 -31.77 -3.57
N SER A 123 5.18 -32.30 -3.24
CA SER A 123 5.02 -33.62 -2.67
C SER A 123 5.50 -34.67 -3.68
N GLN A 124 6.43 -35.53 -3.24
CA GLN A 124 6.70 -36.83 -3.88
C GLN A 124 5.59 -37.82 -3.53
#